data_AF-A0A0E4H3Q0-F1
#
_entry.id   AF-A0A0E4H3Q0-F1
#
_cell.length_a   1.000
_cell.length_b   1.000
_cell.length_c   1.000
_cell.angle_alpha   90.00
_cell.angle_beta   90.00
_cell.angle_gamma   90.00
#
_symmetry.space_group_name_H-M   'P 1'
#
loop_
_entity.id
_entity.type
_entity.pdbx_description
1 polymer ?
#
loop_
_entity_poly.entity_id
_entity_poly.type
_entity_poly.pdbx_seq_one_letter_code
_entity_poly.pdbx_strand_id
1 'polypeptide(L)'
;MKKTIRTISIAMLGTMLFSTASPVLANTSQTAINQAEAEVLTAQEAVRKAEDSVITATNNLASAEVRYDTAKSNLSKAQNDLSSYPIFTLTEEYINTLKSYKTSYDNALKSQLAGMADSLIALNQYTPNPNDNYVVDLNNLSNDHKLELSFFAQTVENQIRTQFGLPETLVTQSAINFSSDISRAYLDSRYPTYNKHYATAINSISKTWGLYSIDSEVNQFYESKSSYFNRYPITMSGLKHVIYDTYVGFLFPKDEWLHHALSVTGLYDNGSTSYLALSFSGYDNLLNVHKISVRSNLILPGSNFDTVAFQNQNTDELLVSKVSEAQTEFGSVQVIYKTRLTEKSTADATLSRAKAALAEAQKSLDDLKKEQGSSSSSSTNKQKPSSSASYVGATTVGKKDDSLLAVYRMYNPGLKVHLYTTDSIEYDILATRGWQQEGESWKTTKSGVPVYRMYNPGLKVHLYTKDVNEYQILSTHGWQKEGISYRSEGTVKIYRMYNPDLKKHLYTKDANEYKVLATRGWNQEGVAWNSK
;
A
#
# COMPACT_ATOMS: atom_id res chain seq x y z
N MET A 1 39.43 26.98 31.32
CA MET A 1 39.96 26.58 32.64
C MET A 1 40.56 25.19 32.51
N LYS A 2 41.86 25.08 32.78
CA LYS A 2 42.63 23.82 32.78
C LYS A 2 42.22 22.96 33.97
N LYS A 3 42.11 21.64 33.80
CA LYS A 3 42.36 20.68 34.88
C LYS A 3 43.12 19.47 34.34
N THR A 4 44.43 19.53 34.61
CA THR A 4 45.42 18.46 34.52
C THR A 4 45.20 17.49 35.68
N ILE A 5 45.25 16.18 35.44
CA ILE A 5 45.56 15.20 36.49
C ILE A 5 46.76 14.38 36.01
N ARG A 6 47.84 14.51 36.77
CA ARG A 6 49.11 13.78 36.67
C ARG A 6 48.92 12.37 37.23
N THR A 7 49.48 11.37 36.55
CA THR A 7 49.73 10.04 37.12
C THR A 7 51.21 9.92 37.46
N ILE A 8 51.47 9.30 38.61
CA ILE A 8 52.72 9.25 39.37
C ILE A 8 53.65 8.17 38.80
N SER A 9 54.94 8.51 38.65
CA SER A 9 56.04 7.56 38.50
C SER A 9 56.50 7.07 39.88
N ILE A 10 56.75 5.76 40.02
CA ILE A 10 57.57 5.20 41.09
C ILE A 10 58.61 4.29 40.45
N ALA A 11 59.88 4.60 40.68
CA ALA A 11 61.02 3.71 40.50
C ALA A 11 61.56 3.36 41.88
N MET A 12 61.86 2.08 42.12
CA MET A 12 62.83 1.69 43.14
C MET A 12 63.54 0.40 42.71
N LEU A 13 64.84 0.51 42.48
CA LEU A 13 65.80 -0.59 42.38
C LEU A 13 66.07 -1.12 43.80
N GLY A 14 66.13 -2.45 43.93
CA GLY A 14 66.69 -3.15 45.08
C GLY A 14 67.22 -4.51 44.66
N THR A 15 68.53 -4.65 44.59
CA THR A 15 69.29 -5.85 44.22
C THR A 15 69.34 -6.85 45.38
N MET A 16 69.05 -8.14 45.14
CA MET A 16 69.69 -9.25 45.85
C MET A 16 69.70 -10.52 44.99
N LEU A 17 70.85 -11.20 45.04
CA LEU A 17 71.30 -12.29 44.18
C LEU A 17 71.04 -13.68 44.79
N PHE A 18 70.86 -14.63 43.87
CA PHE A 18 71.07 -16.09 43.92
C PHE A 18 70.08 -17.03 44.63
N SER A 19 69.70 -18.03 43.81
CA SER A 19 69.57 -19.44 44.15
C SER A 19 68.30 -19.90 44.86
N THR A 20 67.26 -20.15 44.05
CA THR A 20 66.58 -21.46 43.88
C THR A 20 65.43 -21.21 42.91
N ALA A 21 65.51 -21.76 41.69
CA ALA A 21 64.39 -21.76 40.76
C ALA A 21 63.28 -22.63 41.35
N SER A 22 62.43 -22.00 42.15
CA SER A 22 61.29 -22.62 42.81
C SER A 22 60.15 -22.84 41.82
N PRO A 23 59.28 -23.84 42.04
CA PRO A 23 58.03 -24.05 41.28
C PRO A 23 57.05 -22.85 41.27
N VAL A 24 57.38 -21.76 41.97
CA VAL A 24 56.63 -20.51 42.07
C VAL A 24 56.70 -19.66 40.78
N LEU A 25 57.83 -19.65 40.03
CA LEU A 25 57.97 -18.87 38.78
C LEU A 25 57.32 -19.56 37.55
N ALA A 26 57.31 -20.89 37.54
CA ALA A 26 56.59 -21.67 36.52
C ALA A 26 55.07 -21.54 36.70
N ASN A 27 54.58 -21.45 37.94
CA ASN A 27 53.17 -21.23 38.26
C ASN A 27 52.67 -19.84 37.85
N THR A 28 53.49 -18.78 37.97
CA THR A 28 53.08 -17.43 37.53
C THR A 28 53.02 -17.27 36.01
N SER A 29 53.93 -17.89 35.25
CA SER A 29 53.86 -17.87 33.77
C SER A 29 52.64 -18.65 33.24
N GLN A 30 52.33 -19.81 33.80
CA GLN A 30 51.13 -20.55 33.40
C GLN A 30 49.84 -19.82 33.77
N THR A 31 49.82 -19.12 34.91
CA THR A 31 48.68 -18.30 35.32
C THR A 31 48.44 -17.12 34.36
N ALA A 32 49.51 -16.45 33.91
CA ALA A 32 49.41 -15.37 32.92
C ALA A 32 48.88 -15.85 31.56
N ILE A 33 49.31 -17.03 31.11
CA ILE A 33 48.79 -17.65 29.87
C ILE A 33 47.31 -18.01 30.02
N ASN A 34 46.92 -18.64 31.14
CA ASN A 34 45.52 -18.97 31.39
C ASN A 34 44.63 -17.71 31.39
N GLN A 35 45.14 -16.60 31.93
CA GLN A 35 44.44 -15.32 31.90
C GLN A 35 44.32 -14.75 30.48
N ALA A 36 45.41 -14.76 29.69
CA ALA A 36 45.38 -14.30 28.30
C ALA A 36 44.45 -15.18 27.43
N GLU A 37 44.36 -16.49 27.68
CA GLU A 37 43.39 -17.37 27.03
C GLU A 37 41.95 -16.99 27.38
N ALA A 38 41.67 -16.62 28.64
CA ALA A 38 40.35 -16.12 29.05
C ALA A 38 40.01 -14.76 28.42
N GLU A 39 40.99 -13.88 28.24
CA GLU A 39 40.84 -12.59 27.55
C GLU A 39 40.52 -12.78 26.07
N VAL A 40 41.19 -13.72 25.39
CA VAL A 40 40.86 -14.10 24.00
C VAL A 40 39.44 -14.62 23.89
N LEU A 41 39.02 -15.54 24.76
CA LEU A 41 37.64 -16.05 24.78
C LEU A 41 36.61 -14.92 24.99
N THR A 42 36.92 -13.97 25.88
CA THR A 42 36.07 -12.80 26.13
C THR A 42 35.98 -11.89 24.90
N ALA A 43 37.10 -11.65 24.21
CA ALA A 43 37.14 -10.85 22.99
C ALA A 43 36.42 -11.55 21.81
N GLN A 44 36.50 -12.88 21.70
CA GLN A 44 35.73 -13.66 20.72
C GLN A 44 34.23 -13.51 20.94
N GLU A 45 33.78 -13.59 22.20
CA GLU A 45 32.36 -13.38 22.53
C GLU A 45 31.92 -11.94 22.26
N ALA A 46 32.78 -10.95 22.49
CA ALA A 46 32.50 -9.55 22.14
C ALA A 46 32.34 -9.35 20.62
N VAL A 47 33.18 -10.01 19.80
CA VAL A 47 33.03 -10.01 18.34
C VAL A 47 31.69 -10.63 17.95
N ARG A 48 31.35 -11.80 18.49
CA ARG A 48 30.07 -12.49 18.19
C ARG A 48 28.86 -11.60 18.49
N LYS A 49 28.83 -10.95 19.66
CA LYS A 49 27.76 -10.00 20.04
C LYS A 49 27.70 -8.77 19.11
N ALA A 50 28.85 -8.28 18.68
CA ALA A 50 28.90 -7.15 17.74
C ALA A 50 28.43 -7.55 16.34
N GLU A 51 28.73 -8.78 15.89
CA GLU A 51 28.19 -9.34 14.63
C GLU A 51 26.67 -9.47 14.69
N ASP A 52 26.12 -9.99 15.79
CA ASP A 52 24.67 -10.06 16.02
C ASP A 52 24.00 -8.67 16.00
N SER A 53 24.69 -7.67 16.58
CA SER A 53 24.23 -6.27 16.59
C SER A 53 24.20 -5.67 15.19
N VAL A 54 25.22 -5.94 14.36
CA VAL A 54 25.27 -5.51 12.96
C VAL A 54 24.13 -6.16 12.16
N ILE A 55 23.89 -7.46 12.33
CA ILE A 55 22.79 -8.16 11.65
C ILE A 55 21.44 -7.52 12.03
N THR A 56 21.22 -7.25 13.31
CA THR A 56 20.00 -6.61 13.81
C THR A 56 19.82 -5.21 13.24
N ALA A 57 20.86 -4.37 13.29
CA ALA A 57 20.81 -3.01 12.75
C ALA A 57 20.59 -3.00 11.23
N THR A 58 21.16 -3.96 10.50
CA THR A 58 20.96 -4.12 9.05
C THR A 58 19.50 -4.42 8.72
N ASN A 59 18.88 -5.36 9.43
CA ASN A 59 17.48 -5.73 9.21
C ASN A 59 16.52 -4.59 9.56
N ASN A 60 16.81 -3.86 10.65
CA ASN A 60 16.04 -2.69 11.05
C ASN A 60 16.12 -1.57 10.01
N LEU A 61 17.32 -1.33 9.46
CA LEU A 61 17.52 -0.36 8.39
C LEU A 61 16.76 -0.76 7.13
N ALA A 62 16.85 -2.01 6.68
CA ALA A 62 16.13 -2.50 5.50
C ALA A 62 14.61 -2.33 5.65
N SER A 63 14.07 -2.63 6.83
CA SER A 63 12.65 -2.42 7.13
C SER A 63 12.25 -0.94 7.11
N ALA A 64 13.13 -0.07 7.64
CA ALA A 64 12.91 1.37 7.65
C ALA A 64 13.01 1.99 6.24
N GLU A 65 13.87 1.47 5.38
CA GLU A 65 14.02 1.90 3.99
C GLU A 65 12.75 1.64 3.18
N VAL A 66 12.18 0.43 3.27
CA VAL A 66 10.90 0.11 2.61
C VAL A 66 9.77 1.04 3.07
N ARG A 67 9.69 1.32 4.38
CA ARG A 67 8.70 2.26 4.93
C ARG A 67 8.93 3.67 4.42
N TYR A 68 10.20 4.11 4.34
CA TYR A 68 10.57 5.42 3.83
C TYR A 68 10.16 5.60 2.37
N ASP A 69 10.49 4.64 1.51
CA ASP A 69 10.13 4.69 0.09
C ASP A 69 8.62 4.66 -0.12
N THR A 70 7.90 3.84 0.67
CA THR A 70 6.44 3.78 0.65
C THR A 70 5.82 5.12 1.06
N ALA A 71 6.23 5.69 2.20
CA ALA A 71 5.71 6.98 2.68
C ALA A 71 6.03 8.12 1.71
N LYS A 72 7.22 8.10 1.09
CA LYS A 72 7.61 9.04 0.05
C LYS A 72 6.71 8.94 -1.17
N SER A 73 6.46 7.72 -1.65
CA SER A 73 5.56 7.47 -2.79
C SER A 73 4.12 7.90 -2.48
N ASN A 74 3.62 7.61 -1.29
CA ASN A 74 2.28 8.02 -0.86
C ASN A 74 2.14 9.54 -0.80
N LEU A 75 3.14 10.25 -0.27
CA LEU A 75 3.17 11.71 -0.26
C LEU A 75 3.13 12.28 -1.69
N SER A 76 3.99 11.77 -2.58
CA SER A 76 3.98 12.20 -3.99
C SER A 76 2.64 11.91 -4.67
N LYS A 77 2.02 10.75 -4.39
CA LYS A 77 0.70 10.41 -4.92
C LYS A 77 -0.36 11.40 -4.45
N ALA A 78 -0.44 11.67 -3.15
CA ALA A 78 -1.41 12.61 -2.59
C ALA A 78 -1.21 14.04 -3.14
N GLN A 79 0.05 14.48 -3.28
CA GLN A 79 0.37 15.78 -3.86
C GLN A 79 -0.06 15.89 -5.33
N ASN A 80 0.17 14.84 -6.11
CA ASN A 80 -0.27 14.76 -7.51
C ASN A 80 -1.81 14.77 -7.62
N ASP A 81 -2.52 14.05 -6.74
CA ASP A 81 -3.98 14.02 -6.72
C ASP A 81 -4.56 15.41 -6.42
N LEU A 82 -3.98 16.15 -5.46
CA LEU A 82 -4.39 17.52 -5.14
C LEU A 82 -4.05 18.52 -6.25
N SER A 83 -2.84 18.46 -6.80
CA SER A 83 -2.41 19.40 -7.85
C SER A 83 -3.16 19.22 -9.18
N SER A 84 -3.76 18.05 -9.38
CA SER A 84 -4.54 17.69 -10.55
C SER A 84 -6.04 17.67 -10.28
N TYR A 85 -6.48 18.15 -9.10
CA TYR A 85 -7.88 18.29 -8.79
C TYR A 85 -8.53 19.25 -9.82
N PRO A 86 -9.61 18.83 -10.51
CA PRO A 86 -10.18 19.64 -11.58
C PRO A 86 -10.89 20.86 -10.97
N ILE A 87 -10.56 22.05 -11.46
CA ILE A 87 -11.28 23.28 -11.14
C ILE A 87 -12.12 23.68 -12.35
N PHE A 88 -13.39 24.03 -12.11
CA PHE A 88 -14.29 24.54 -13.15
C PHE A 88 -14.91 25.86 -12.72
N THR A 89 -14.64 26.93 -13.47
CA THR A 89 -15.00 28.31 -13.11
C THR A 89 -15.89 28.93 -14.18
N LEU A 90 -16.92 29.64 -13.74
CA LEU A 90 -17.86 30.40 -14.57
C LEU A 90 -17.89 31.87 -14.13
N THR A 91 -18.27 32.75 -15.05
CA THR A 91 -18.53 34.15 -14.73
C THR A 91 -19.98 34.35 -14.30
N GLU A 92 -20.25 35.32 -13.44
CA GLU A 92 -21.61 35.71 -13.06
C GLU A 92 -22.46 36.10 -14.29
N GLU A 93 -21.84 36.77 -15.26
CA GLU A 93 -22.50 37.15 -16.52
C GLU A 93 -22.99 35.91 -17.28
N TYR A 94 -22.16 34.87 -17.41
CA TYR A 94 -22.53 33.62 -18.06
C TYR A 94 -23.69 32.93 -17.32
N ILE A 95 -23.60 32.84 -16.00
CA ILE A 95 -24.63 32.22 -15.15
C ILE A 95 -25.98 32.93 -15.31
N ASN A 96 -26.00 34.26 -15.21
CA ASN A 96 -27.22 35.06 -15.32
C ASN A 96 -27.81 35.04 -16.73
N THR A 97 -26.95 35.07 -17.76
CA THR A 97 -27.37 34.97 -19.15
C THR A 97 -28.01 33.61 -19.43
N LEU A 98 -27.41 32.51 -18.95
CA LEU A 98 -27.96 31.16 -19.17
C LEU A 98 -29.29 30.95 -18.43
N LYS A 99 -29.41 31.47 -17.19
CA LYS A 99 -30.68 31.46 -16.44
C LYS A 99 -31.79 32.22 -17.17
N SER A 100 -31.47 33.40 -17.70
CA SER A 100 -32.41 34.23 -18.47
C SER A 100 -32.81 33.53 -19.77
N TYR A 101 -31.82 32.99 -20.48
CA TYR A 101 -32.03 32.29 -21.74
C TYR A 101 -32.90 31.04 -21.59
N LYS A 102 -32.75 30.25 -20.52
CA LYS A 102 -33.64 29.11 -20.21
C LYS A 102 -35.13 29.51 -20.23
N THR A 103 -35.42 30.74 -19.80
CA THR A 103 -36.80 31.23 -19.64
C THR A 103 -37.33 31.81 -20.94
N SER A 104 -36.52 32.57 -21.67
CA SER A 104 -36.95 33.31 -22.87
C SER A 104 -36.68 32.62 -24.20
N TYR A 105 -35.68 31.74 -24.27
CA TYR A 105 -35.13 31.18 -25.50
C TYR A 105 -34.71 32.25 -26.53
N ASP A 106 -34.28 33.42 -26.05
CA ASP A 106 -33.92 34.58 -26.86
C ASP A 106 -32.59 34.38 -27.62
N ASN A 107 -32.61 34.57 -28.94
CA ASN A 107 -31.43 34.49 -29.81
C ASN A 107 -30.33 35.51 -29.50
N ALA A 108 -30.67 36.67 -28.94
CA ALA A 108 -29.69 37.66 -28.49
C ALA A 108 -28.90 37.15 -27.29
N LEU A 109 -29.57 36.55 -26.30
CA LEU A 109 -28.91 35.91 -25.16
C LEU A 109 -28.08 34.71 -25.59
N LYS A 110 -28.57 33.91 -26.55
CA LYS A 110 -27.78 32.84 -27.19
C LYS A 110 -26.48 33.38 -27.82
N SER A 111 -26.55 34.51 -28.50
CA SER A 111 -25.38 35.15 -29.12
C SER A 111 -24.41 35.70 -28.08
N GLN A 112 -24.91 36.23 -26.96
CA GLN A 112 -24.09 36.68 -25.83
C GLN A 112 -23.36 35.50 -25.17
N LEU A 113 -24.03 34.35 -24.95
CA LEU A 113 -23.40 33.12 -24.45
C LEU A 113 -22.27 32.67 -25.38
N ALA A 114 -22.51 32.68 -26.70
CA ALA A 114 -21.49 32.36 -27.69
C ALA A 114 -20.29 33.32 -27.69
N GLY A 115 -20.53 34.61 -27.48
CA GLY A 115 -19.48 35.62 -27.35
C GLY A 115 -18.56 35.41 -26.14
N MET A 116 -19.03 34.75 -25.08
CA MET A 116 -18.23 34.42 -23.89
C MET A 116 -17.47 33.10 -23.99
N ALA A 117 -17.80 32.25 -24.98
CA ALA A 117 -17.34 30.86 -25.06
C ALA A 117 -15.81 30.72 -25.02
N ASP A 118 -15.10 31.41 -25.90
CA ASP A 118 -13.64 31.24 -26.05
C ASP A 118 -12.88 31.66 -24.78
N SER A 119 -13.30 32.74 -24.12
CA SER A 119 -12.73 33.18 -22.85
C SER A 119 -12.98 32.18 -21.72
N LEU A 120 -14.17 31.58 -21.68
CA LEU A 120 -14.52 30.56 -20.68
C LEU A 120 -13.84 29.22 -20.94
N ILE A 121 -13.61 28.85 -22.21
CA ILE A 121 -12.77 27.70 -22.57
C ILE A 121 -11.33 27.94 -22.11
N ALA A 122 -10.77 29.13 -22.36
CA ALA A 122 -9.41 29.46 -21.92
C ALA A 122 -9.26 29.46 -20.38
N LEU A 123 -10.33 29.79 -19.66
CA LEU A 123 -10.37 29.76 -18.19
C LEU A 123 -10.41 28.33 -17.62
N ASN A 124 -10.97 27.37 -18.36
CA ASN A 124 -11.22 26.00 -17.90
C ASN A 124 -10.30 25.03 -18.63
N GLN A 125 -9.14 24.75 -18.02
CA GLN A 125 -8.11 23.86 -18.56
C GLN A 125 -7.90 22.66 -17.64
N TYR A 126 -7.75 21.48 -18.24
CA TYR A 126 -7.49 20.25 -17.51
C TYR A 126 -5.99 20.08 -17.22
N THR A 127 -5.66 19.75 -15.97
CA THR A 127 -4.31 19.36 -15.56
C THR A 127 -4.26 17.83 -15.40
N PRO A 128 -3.48 17.10 -16.22
CA PRO A 128 -3.36 15.64 -16.11
C PRO A 128 -2.71 15.21 -14.79
N ASN A 129 -3.30 14.21 -14.15
CA ASN A 129 -2.72 13.58 -12.96
C ASN A 129 -1.67 12.53 -13.35
N PRO A 130 -0.40 12.67 -12.93
CA PRO A 130 0.64 11.66 -13.17
C PRO A 130 0.29 10.25 -12.65
N ASN A 131 -0.54 10.16 -11.61
CA ASN A 131 -0.97 8.89 -11.03
C ASN A 131 -1.92 8.10 -11.95
N ASP A 132 -2.54 8.75 -12.93
CA ASP A 132 -3.55 8.17 -13.84
C ASP A 132 -2.94 7.69 -15.17
N ASN A 133 -1.61 7.64 -15.29
CA ASN A 133 -0.92 7.23 -16.50
C ASN A 133 -0.83 5.70 -16.67
N TYR A 134 -1.99 5.03 -16.63
CA TYR A 134 -2.12 3.60 -16.88
C TYR A 134 -3.22 3.32 -17.90
N VAL A 135 -3.01 2.27 -18.69
CA VAL A 135 -3.93 1.85 -19.76
C VAL A 135 -5.18 1.21 -19.16
N VAL A 136 -6.33 1.48 -19.78
CA VAL A 136 -7.62 0.86 -19.43
C VAL A 136 -8.25 0.24 -20.66
N ASP A 137 -9.12 -0.75 -20.46
CA ASP A 137 -9.99 -1.24 -21.53
C ASP A 137 -11.29 -0.44 -21.53
N LEU A 138 -11.45 0.43 -22.53
CA LEU A 138 -12.59 1.33 -22.67
C LEU A 138 -13.94 0.60 -22.61
N ASN A 139 -14.04 -0.55 -23.28
CA ASN A 139 -15.29 -1.29 -23.43
C ASN A 139 -15.46 -2.36 -22.35
N ASN A 140 -14.48 -2.51 -21.45
CA ASN A 140 -14.50 -3.46 -20.34
C ASN A 140 -13.97 -2.84 -19.04
N LEU A 141 -14.46 -1.64 -18.70
CA LEU A 141 -14.12 -0.98 -17.45
C LEU A 141 -14.64 -1.78 -16.23
N SER A 142 -13.78 -1.93 -15.22
CA SER A 142 -14.18 -2.49 -13.92
C SER A 142 -15.18 -1.56 -13.20
N ASN A 143 -15.87 -2.08 -12.19
CA ASN A 143 -16.77 -1.25 -11.38
C ASN A 143 -16.03 -0.10 -10.67
N ASP A 144 -14.78 -0.34 -10.24
CA ASP A 144 -13.96 0.69 -9.62
C ASP A 144 -13.60 1.80 -10.61
N HIS A 145 -13.24 1.46 -11.85
CA HIS A 145 -13.01 2.46 -12.90
C HIS A 145 -14.27 3.27 -13.21
N LYS A 146 -15.44 2.61 -13.31
CA LYS A 146 -16.72 3.28 -13.57
C LYS A 146 -17.10 4.22 -12.44
N LEU A 147 -16.88 3.81 -11.20
CA LEU A 147 -17.12 4.64 -10.02
C LEU A 147 -16.16 5.83 -9.99
N GLU A 148 -14.87 5.61 -10.23
CA GLU A 148 -13.85 6.66 -10.29
C GLU A 148 -14.18 7.72 -11.36
N LEU A 149 -14.54 7.29 -12.57
CA LEU A 149 -14.90 8.19 -13.68
C LEU A 149 -16.21 8.93 -13.40
N SER A 150 -17.18 8.27 -12.76
CA SER A 150 -18.44 8.91 -12.34
C SER A 150 -18.21 9.94 -11.24
N PHE A 151 -17.33 9.67 -10.27
CA PHE A 151 -16.95 10.65 -9.25
C PHE A 151 -16.14 11.81 -9.81
N PHE A 152 -15.26 11.57 -10.80
CA PHE A 152 -14.56 12.65 -11.48
C PHE A 152 -15.55 13.59 -12.18
N ALA A 153 -16.52 13.04 -12.91
CA ALA A 153 -17.60 13.82 -13.52
C ALA A 153 -18.46 14.56 -12.49
N GLN A 154 -18.81 13.89 -11.39
CA GLN A 154 -19.54 14.50 -10.28
C GLN A 154 -18.79 15.69 -9.68
N THR A 155 -17.47 15.58 -9.50
CA THR A 155 -16.62 16.66 -8.98
C THR A 155 -16.70 17.89 -9.89
N VAL A 156 -16.65 17.71 -11.22
CA VAL A 156 -16.78 18.81 -12.18
C VAL A 156 -18.20 19.39 -12.19
N GLU A 157 -19.22 18.52 -12.29
CA GLU A 157 -20.62 18.94 -12.37
C GLU A 157 -21.10 19.64 -11.10
N ASN A 158 -20.71 19.17 -9.91
CA ASN A 158 -21.11 19.80 -8.65
C ASN A 158 -20.46 21.18 -8.47
N GLN A 159 -19.23 21.40 -8.93
CA GLN A 159 -18.65 22.76 -8.97
C GLN A 159 -19.46 23.71 -9.85
N ILE A 160 -19.92 23.23 -11.01
CA ILE A 160 -20.79 24.01 -11.91
C ILE A 160 -22.11 24.31 -11.20
N ARG A 161 -22.79 23.28 -10.66
CA ARG A 161 -24.12 23.42 -10.05
C ARG A 161 -24.10 24.32 -8.81
N THR A 162 -23.06 24.23 -7.98
CA THR A 162 -22.87 25.10 -6.82
C THR A 162 -22.72 26.57 -7.23
N GLN A 163 -21.99 26.89 -8.31
CA GLN A 163 -21.93 28.26 -8.84
C GLN A 163 -23.30 28.77 -9.33
N PHE A 164 -24.16 27.89 -9.84
CA PHE A 164 -25.54 28.24 -10.19
C PHE A 164 -26.47 28.38 -8.98
N GLY A 165 -26.05 27.92 -7.80
CA GLY A 165 -26.88 27.81 -6.59
C GLY A 165 -27.90 26.68 -6.68
N LEU A 166 -27.55 25.58 -7.37
CA LEU A 166 -28.43 24.44 -7.63
C LEU A 166 -27.96 23.19 -6.86
N PRO A 167 -28.88 22.27 -6.51
CA PRO A 167 -28.55 21.07 -5.75
C PRO A 167 -27.50 20.22 -6.45
N GLU A 168 -26.56 19.66 -5.71
CA GLU A 168 -25.54 18.76 -6.21
C GLU A 168 -26.10 17.43 -6.75
N THR A 169 -25.37 16.81 -7.68
CA THR A 169 -25.65 15.46 -8.16
C THR A 169 -25.12 14.40 -7.19
N LEU A 170 -25.74 13.22 -7.19
CA LEU A 170 -25.35 12.05 -6.41
C LEU A 170 -24.92 10.91 -7.34
N VAL A 171 -24.04 10.02 -6.90
CA VAL A 171 -23.67 8.79 -7.64
C VAL A 171 -24.19 7.58 -6.89
N THR A 172 -24.88 6.67 -7.58
CA THR A 172 -25.39 5.41 -7.01
C THR A 172 -24.94 4.22 -7.84
N GLN A 173 -24.98 3.01 -7.26
CA GLN A 173 -24.71 1.79 -8.03
C GLN A 173 -25.70 1.63 -9.19
N SER A 174 -26.97 1.99 -9.00
CA SER A 174 -28.00 1.90 -10.04
C SER A 174 -27.74 2.86 -11.19
N ALA A 175 -27.27 4.09 -10.92
CA ALA A 175 -26.88 5.02 -11.97
C ALA A 175 -25.74 4.44 -12.84
N ILE A 176 -24.72 3.84 -12.20
CA ILE A 176 -23.58 3.20 -12.89
C ILE A 176 -24.04 2.02 -13.76
N ASN A 177 -24.93 1.19 -13.23
CA ASN A 177 -25.44 0.02 -13.95
C ASN A 177 -26.34 0.43 -15.11
N PHE A 178 -27.26 1.37 -14.89
CA PHE A 178 -28.13 1.91 -15.93
C PHE A 178 -27.32 2.58 -17.06
N SER A 179 -26.28 3.35 -16.71
CA SER A 179 -25.34 3.92 -17.68
C SER A 179 -24.57 2.85 -18.46
N SER A 180 -24.18 1.75 -17.80
CA SER A 180 -23.55 0.60 -18.45
C SER A 180 -24.47 -0.11 -19.43
N ASP A 181 -25.77 -0.24 -19.13
CA ASP A 181 -26.74 -0.84 -20.04
C ASP A 181 -26.93 0.01 -21.30
N ILE A 182 -27.00 1.34 -21.14
CA ILE A 182 -27.10 2.28 -22.28
C ILE A 182 -25.86 2.18 -23.16
N SER A 183 -24.66 2.34 -22.61
CA SER A 183 -23.41 2.27 -23.39
C SER A 183 -23.22 0.91 -24.06
N ARG A 184 -23.63 -0.19 -23.42
CA ARG A 184 -23.63 -1.52 -24.04
C ARG A 184 -24.57 -1.61 -25.24
N ALA A 185 -25.76 -1.01 -25.19
CA ALA A 185 -26.65 -0.97 -26.35
C ALA A 185 -26.02 -0.25 -27.56
N TYR A 186 -25.21 0.80 -27.33
CA TYR A 186 -24.43 1.43 -28.40
C TYR A 186 -23.36 0.49 -28.99
N LEU A 187 -22.67 -0.28 -28.14
CA LEU A 187 -21.65 -1.25 -28.57
C LEU A 187 -22.25 -2.40 -29.37
N ASP A 188 -23.30 -3.03 -28.85
CA ASP A 188 -23.92 -4.22 -29.44
C ASP A 188 -24.52 -3.92 -30.82
N SER A 189 -25.07 -2.71 -31.00
CA SER A 189 -25.66 -2.28 -32.27
C SER A 189 -24.68 -1.57 -33.21
N ARG A 190 -23.48 -1.22 -32.72
CA ARG A 190 -22.55 -0.29 -33.39
C ARG A 190 -23.27 0.97 -33.89
N TYR A 191 -24.15 1.55 -33.07
CA TYR A 191 -25.10 2.59 -33.50
C TYR A 191 -24.40 3.79 -34.15
N PRO A 192 -24.52 3.98 -35.48
CA PRO A 192 -23.61 4.82 -36.25
C PRO A 192 -24.14 6.24 -36.38
N THR A 193 -24.01 7.05 -35.33
CA THR A 193 -24.35 8.47 -35.43
C THR A 193 -23.46 9.32 -34.53
N TYR A 194 -22.55 10.05 -35.16
CA TYR A 194 -21.89 11.21 -34.57
C TYR A 194 -22.98 12.15 -34.02
N ASN A 195 -22.92 12.44 -32.72
CA ASN A 195 -23.81 13.36 -32.00
C ASN A 195 -25.33 13.10 -32.09
N LYS A 196 -25.80 11.89 -32.45
CA LYS A 196 -27.22 11.52 -32.20
C LYS A 196 -27.35 10.53 -31.06
N HIS A 197 -28.40 10.70 -30.28
CA HIS A 197 -28.78 9.77 -29.22
C HIS A 197 -29.41 8.51 -29.81
N TYR A 198 -29.18 7.37 -29.18
CA TYR A 198 -29.88 6.13 -29.46
C TYR A 198 -31.18 6.07 -28.63
N ALA A 199 -32.06 7.03 -28.89
CA ALA A 199 -33.22 7.30 -28.03
C ALA A 199 -34.16 6.09 -27.90
N THR A 200 -34.35 5.29 -28.95
CA THR A 200 -35.14 4.05 -28.89
C THR A 200 -34.58 3.07 -27.86
N ALA A 201 -33.27 2.82 -27.88
CA ALA A 201 -32.61 1.94 -26.92
C ALA A 201 -32.68 2.52 -25.49
N ILE A 202 -32.39 3.82 -25.33
CA ILE A 202 -32.47 4.50 -24.03
C ILE A 202 -33.87 4.36 -23.44
N ASN A 203 -34.93 4.68 -24.19
CA ASN A 203 -36.31 4.57 -23.71
C ASN A 203 -36.70 3.13 -23.37
N SER A 204 -36.28 2.15 -24.19
CA SER A 204 -36.52 0.73 -23.91
C SER A 204 -35.84 0.26 -22.62
N ILE A 205 -34.59 0.66 -22.39
CA ILE A 205 -33.84 0.31 -21.18
C ILE A 205 -34.44 1.03 -19.97
N SER A 206 -34.81 2.31 -20.07
CA SER A 206 -35.49 3.04 -19.00
C SER A 206 -36.75 2.32 -18.52
N LYS A 207 -37.53 1.75 -19.46
CA LYS A 207 -38.72 0.95 -19.13
C LYS A 207 -38.38 -0.30 -18.32
N THR A 208 -37.30 -1.03 -18.63
CA THR A 208 -36.91 -2.23 -17.87
C THR A 208 -36.42 -1.90 -16.46
N TRP A 209 -35.92 -0.69 -16.25
CA TRP A 209 -35.52 -0.16 -14.95
C TRP A 209 -36.69 0.42 -14.13
N GLY A 210 -37.90 0.47 -14.70
CA GLY A 210 -39.05 1.13 -14.07
C GLY A 210 -38.89 2.65 -13.99
N LEU A 211 -38.19 3.24 -14.95
CA LEU A 211 -38.04 4.69 -15.10
C LEU A 211 -39.03 5.21 -16.15
N TYR A 212 -39.39 6.49 -16.05
CA TYR A 212 -40.26 7.14 -17.01
C TYR A 212 -39.69 7.05 -18.44
N SER A 213 -40.50 6.57 -19.39
CA SER A 213 -40.07 6.42 -20.78
C SER A 213 -41.18 6.87 -21.71
N ILE A 214 -40.78 7.22 -22.93
CA ILE A 214 -41.69 7.58 -24.02
C ILE A 214 -41.38 6.72 -25.24
N ASP A 215 -42.39 6.46 -26.05
CA ASP A 215 -42.20 5.79 -27.33
C ASP A 215 -41.74 6.84 -28.37
N SER A 216 -40.43 7.06 -28.45
CA SER A 216 -39.83 8.03 -29.36
C SER A 216 -38.49 7.54 -29.92
N GLU A 217 -38.26 7.82 -31.20
CA GLU A 217 -37.00 7.55 -31.89
C GLU A 217 -35.95 8.65 -31.72
N VAL A 218 -36.36 9.82 -31.22
CA VAL A 218 -35.50 11.01 -31.14
C VAL A 218 -35.43 11.62 -29.74
N ASN A 219 -36.51 11.54 -28.95
CA ASN A 219 -36.58 12.16 -27.64
C ASN A 219 -36.23 11.16 -26.54
N GLN A 220 -35.47 11.61 -25.55
CA GLN A 220 -35.06 10.85 -24.37
C GLN A 220 -34.79 11.81 -23.19
N PHE A 221 -34.69 11.30 -21.95
CA PHE A 221 -34.63 12.12 -20.73
C PHE A 221 -33.36 11.97 -19.88
N TYR A 222 -32.41 11.13 -20.29
CA TYR A 222 -31.36 10.58 -19.45
C TYR A 222 -29.94 10.91 -19.90
N GLU A 223 -29.66 10.95 -21.20
CA GLU A 223 -28.31 11.03 -21.74
C GLU A 223 -27.96 12.44 -22.23
N SER A 224 -26.77 12.90 -21.88
CA SER A 224 -26.01 13.90 -22.64
C SER A 224 -24.78 13.20 -23.21
N LYS A 225 -24.56 13.30 -24.53
CA LYS A 225 -23.54 12.52 -25.23
C LYS A 225 -22.56 13.44 -25.95
N SER A 226 -21.27 13.12 -25.88
CA SER A 226 -20.24 13.71 -26.74
C SER A 226 -19.47 12.61 -27.47
N SER A 227 -19.07 12.88 -28.70
CA SER A 227 -18.34 11.95 -29.57
C SER A 227 -16.99 12.54 -29.98
N TYR A 228 -15.94 11.73 -29.90
CA TYR A 228 -14.56 12.13 -30.22
C TYR A 228 -13.89 11.09 -31.14
N PHE A 229 -13.06 11.56 -32.08
CA PHE A 229 -12.26 10.70 -32.95
C PHE A 229 -10.77 10.84 -32.61
N ASN A 230 -10.09 9.72 -32.33
CA ASN A 230 -8.62 9.65 -32.18
C ASN A 230 -8.00 10.75 -31.30
N ARG A 231 -8.74 11.26 -30.30
CA ARG A 231 -8.34 12.49 -29.61
C ARG A 231 -7.41 12.22 -28.43
N TYR A 232 -7.57 11.10 -27.74
CA TYR A 232 -6.84 10.80 -26.51
C TYR A 232 -6.37 9.34 -26.44
N PRO A 233 -5.21 9.07 -25.81
CA PRO A 233 -4.82 7.71 -25.43
C PRO A 233 -5.90 7.08 -24.52
N ILE A 234 -6.13 5.78 -24.67
CA ILE A 234 -7.04 5.02 -23.80
C ILE A 234 -6.33 4.68 -22.48
N THR A 235 -6.05 5.72 -21.69
CA THR A 235 -5.52 5.66 -20.32
C THR A 235 -6.52 6.30 -19.37
N MET A 236 -6.41 6.04 -18.05
CA MET A 236 -7.29 6.70 -17.08
C MET A 236 -7.18 8.23 -17.16
N SER A 237 -5.95 8.75 -17.33
CA SER A 237 -5.70 10.18 -17.55
C SER A 237 -6.40 10.70 -18.81
N GLY A 238 -6.33 9.94 -19.92
CA GLY A 238 -7.03 10.29 -21.16
C GLY A 238 -8.55 10.29 -21.02
N LEU A 239 -9.12 9.33 -20.28
CA LEU A 239 -10.56 9.28 -20.02
C LEU A 239 -11.03 10.44 -19.11
N LYS A 240 -10.26 10.82 -18.09
CA LYS A 240 -10.58 12.00 -17.28
C LYS A 240 -10.47 13.30 -18.07
N HIS A 241 -9.47 13.42 -18.94
CA HIS A 241 -9.33 14.57 -19.84
C HIS A 241 -10.55 14.69 -20.77
N VAL A 242 -10.98 13.60 -21.41
CA VAL A 242 -12.14 13.66 -22.31
C VAL A 242 -13.45 13.96 -21.57
N ILE A 243 -13.59 13.52 -20.31
CA ILE A 243 -14.73 13.93 -19.48
C ILE A 243 -14.69 15.45 -19.23
N TYR A 244 -13.54 16.01 -18.86
CA TYR A 244 -13.41 17.45 -18.62
C TYR A 244 -13.75 18.25 -19.89
N ASP A 245 -13.18 17.86 -21.03
CA ASP A 245 -13.50 18.42 -22.35
C ASP A 245 -14.98 18.28 -22.72
N THR A 246 -15.62 17.21 -22.28
CA THR A 246 -17.06 16.99 -22.48
C THR A 246 -17.88 18.05 -21.74
N TYR A 247 -17.54 18.36 -20.48
CA TYR A 247 -18.20 19.44 -19.73
C TYR A 247 -17.93 20.82 -20.31
N VAL A 248 -16.69 21.10 -20.74
CA VAL A 248 -16.34 22.34 -21.46
C VAL A 248 -17.18 22.45 -22.74
N GLY A 249 -17.26 21.39 -23.53
CA GLY A 249 -18.06 21.36 -24.76
C GLY A 249 -19.57 21.44 -24.53
N PHE A 250 -20.08 20.89 -23.43
CA PHE A 250 -21.49 21.00 -23.06
C PHE A 250 -21.89 22.40 -22.60
N LEU A 251 -20.99 23.12 -21.93
CA LEU A 251 -21.26 24.48 -21.48
C LEU A 251 -20.93 25.54 -22.52
N PHE A 252 -19.90 25.36 -23.34
CA PHE A 252 -19.45 26.36 -24.31
C PHE A 252 -19.46 25.83 -25.76
N PRO A 253 -20.55 25.20 -26.23
CA PRO A 253 -20.61 24.60 -27.56
C PRO A 253 -20.52 25.67 -28.63
N LYS A 254 -19.81 25.50 -29.75
CA LYS A 254 -19.78 26.56 -30.79
C LYS A 254 -21.07 26.62 -31.64
N ASP A 255 -21.76 25.48 -31.78
CA ASP A 255 -22.83 25.33 -32.77
C ASP A 255 -24.21 24.95 -32.18
N GLU A 256 -24.29 24.24 -31.04
CA GLU A 256 -25.56 23.74 -30.45
C GLU A 256 -25.65 23.92 -28.92
N TRP A 257 -26.37 24.96 -28.48
CA TRP A 257 -26.24 25.55 -27.13
C TRP A 257 -27.21 25.08 -26.04
N LEU A 258 -28.22 24.26 -26.34
CA LEU A 258 -29.38 24.22 -25.44
C LEU A 258 -29.46 23.03 -24.50
N HIS A 259 -29.37 21.81 -25.02
CA HIS A 259 -29.84 20.68 -24.23
C HIS A 259 -28.81 20.23 -23.19
N HIS A 260 -27.52 20.28 -23.52
CA HIS A 260 -26.46 19.82 -22.63
C HIS A 260 -26.13 20.83 -21.54
N ALA A 261 -25.98 22.13 -21.86
CA ALA A 261 -25.70 23.18 -20.87
C ALA A 261 -26.77 23.23 -19.77
N LEU A 262 -28.04 23.19 -20.14
CA LEU A 262 -29.15 23.19 -19.19
C LEU A 262 -29.27 21.88 -18.40
N SER A 263 -28.79 20.76 -18.95
CA SER A 263 -28.73 19.47 -18.26
C SER A 263 -27.60 19.44 -17.21
N VAL A 264 -26.37 19.80 -17.57
CA VAL A 264 -25.22 19.71 -16.65
C VAL A 264 -25.25 20.78 -15.57
N THR A 265 -25.91 21.92 -15.81
CA THR A 265 -26.13 22.93 -14.77
C THR A 265 -27.24 22.54 -13.80
N GLY A 266 -28.05 21.51 -14.09
CA GLY A 266 -29.23 21.16 -13.29
C GLY A 266 -30.42 22.09 -13.46
N LEU A 267 -30.35 23.04 -14.39
CA LEU A 267 -31.45 23.94 -14.70
C LEU A 267 -32.70 23.19 -15.22
N TYR A 268 -32.55 21.99 -15.79
CA TYR A 268 -33.66 21.11 -16.17
C TYR A 268 -34.21 20.21 -15.07
N ASP A 269 -33.60 20.21 -13.88
CA ASP A 269 -33.98 19.24 -12.85
C ASP A 269 -35.24 19.66 -12.09
N ASN A 270 -35.63 20.95 -12.19
CA ASN A 270 -36.82 21.52 -11.53
C ASN A 270 -36.87 21.17 -10.02
N GLY A 271 -35.72 21.22 -9.35
CA GLY A 271 -35.57 20.89 -7.93
C GLY A 271 -35.47 19.40 -7.60
N SER A 272 -35.55 18.51 -8.60
CA SER A 272 -35.38 17.07 -8.40
C SER A 272 -33.92 16.72 -8.08
N THR A 273 -33.72 15.72 -7.23
CA THR A 273 -32.41 15.09 -7.05
C THR A 273 -31.97 14.43 -8.35
N SER A 274 -30.71 14.59 -8.75
CA SER A 274 -30.15 14.01 -9.97
C SER A 274 -29.06 12.99 -9.64
N TYR A 275 -29.24 11.76 -10.10
CA TYR A 275 -28.30 10.66 -9.95
C TYR A 275 -27.44 10.53 -11.20
N LEU A 276 -26.16 10.89 -11.09
CA LEU A 276 -25.17 10.96 -12.16
C LEU A 276 -24.38 9.65 -12.27
N ALA A 277 -24.10 9.23 -13.51
CA ALA A 277 -23.05 8.27 -13.81
C ALA A 277 -22.45 8.48 -15.21
N LEU A 278 -21.21 8.06 -15.39
CA LEU A 278 -20.48 8.11 -16.65
C LEU A 278 -20.24 6.71 -17.19
N SER A 279 -20.37 6.56 -18.49
CA SER A 279 -19.92 5.38 -19.23
C SER A 279 -19.38 5.76 -20.61
N PHE A 280 -18.75 4.81 -21.26
CA PHE A 280 -18.11 4.99 -22.55
C PHE A 280 -18.52 3.88 -23.51
N SER A 281 -18.57 4.20 -24.80
CA SER A 281 -18.59 3.20 -25.86
C SER A 281 -17.61 3.61 -26.95
N GLY A 282 -16.78 2.69 -27.43
CA GLY A 282 -15.89 2.98 -28.54
C GLY A 282 -15.78 1.85 -29.55
N TYR A 283 -15.76 2.21 -30.83
CA TYR A 283 -15.56 1.32 -31.97
C TYR A 283 -14.99 2.13 -33.15
N ASP A 284 -14.18 1.50 -34.01
CA ASP A 284 -13.67 2.08 -35.26
C ASP A 284 -13.13 3.53 -35.11
N ASN A 285 -12.34 3.79 -34.06
CA ASN A 285 -11.73 5.09 -33.67
C ASN A 285 -12.67 6.14 -33.07
N LEU A 286 -13.97 5.85 -32.97
CA LEU A 286 -14.94 6.67 -32.27
C LEU A 286 -14.90 6.35 -30.76
N LEU A 287 -14.89 7.39 -29.94
CA LEU A 287 -15.12 7.32 -28.49
C LEU A 287 -16.35 8.17 -28.17
N ASN A 288 -17.36 7.55 -27.56
CA ASN A 288 -18.53 8.23 -27.03
C ASN A 288 -18.42 8.33 -25.51
N VAL A 289 -18.74 9.50 -24.99
CA VAL A 289 -18.91 9.77 -23.56
C VAL A 289 -20.41 9.85 -23.30
N HIS A 290 -20.92 8.98 -22.43
CA HIS A 290 -22.33 8.93 -22.05
C HIS A 290 -22.47 9.48 -20.63
N LYS A 291 -22.90 10.74 -20.52
CA LYS A 291 -23.28 11.34 -19.25
C LYS A 291 -24.74 11.04 -18.99
N ILE A 292 -25.01 10.21 -17.98
CA ILE A 292 -26.36 9.79 -17.63
C ILE A 292 -26.81 10.49 -16.36
N SER A 293 -28.00 11.08 -16.40
CA SER A 293 -28.67 11.65 -15.23
C SER A 293 -30.07 11.09 -15.08
N VAL A 294 -30.31 10.41 -13.96
CA VAL A 294 -31.65 9.98 -13.55
C VAL A 294 -32.17 10.96 -12.52
N ARG A 295 -33.21 11.72 -12.86
CA ARG A 295 -33.86 12.64 -11.92
C ARG A 295 -34.88 11.89 -11.08
N SER A 296 -35.01 12.23 -9.79
CA SER A 296 -35.89 11.53 -8.86
C SER A 296 -37.36 11.55 -9.30
N ASN A 297 -37.82 12.60 -9.98
CA ASN A 297 -39.17 12.69 -10.53
C ASN A 297 -39.42 11.77 -11.75
N LEU A 298 -38.38 11.14 -12.31
CA LEU A 298 -38.48 10.17 -13.39
C LEU A 298 -38.40 8.72 -12.90
N ILE A 299 -38.26 8.50 -11.59
CA ILE A 299 -38.26 7.17 -10.98
C ILE A 299 -39.72 6.83 -10.66
N LEU A 300 -40.27 5.80 -11.30
CA LEU A 300 -41.68 5.44 -11.13
C LEU A 300 -41.87 4.59 -9.86
N PRO A 301 -43.09 4.59 -9.27
CA PRO A 301 -43.42 3.65 -8.20
C PRO A 301 -43.14 2.20 -8.62
N GLY A 302 -42.40 1.45 -7.80
CA GLY A 302 -41.99 0.08 -8.10
C GLY A 302 -40.75 -0.05 -8.99
N SER A 303 -40.03 1.05 -9.26
CA SER A 303 -38.73 1.01 -9.94
C SER A 303 -37.69 0.16 -9.20
N ASN A 304 -36.81 -0.48 -9.95
CA ASN A 304 -35.64 -1.20 -9.42
C ASN A 304 -34.42 -0.29 -9.22
N PHE A 305 -34.56 1.03 -9.43
CA PHE A 305 -33.47 1.99 -9.31
C PHE A 305 -33.22 2.37 -7.85
N ASP A 306 -32.14 1.85 -7.28
CA ASP A 306 -31.67 2.21 -5.94
C ASP A 306 -31.04 3.62 -5.91
N THR A 307 -31.54 4.44 -4.98
CA THR A 307 -31.14 5.83 -4.74
C THR A 307 -30.07 5.98 -3.65
N VAL A 308 -29.59 4.90 -3.03
CA VAL A 308 -28.52 4.94 -2.03
C VAL A 308 -27.24 5.46 -2.67
N ALA A 309 -26.84 6.67 -2.24
CA ALA A 309 -25.69 7.37 -2.78
C ALA A 309 -24.38 6.92 -2.15
N PHE A 310 -23.35 6.79 -2.99
CA PHE A 310 -21.98 6.66 -2.55
C PHE A 310 -21.40 8.03 -2.19
N GLN A 311 -20.45 8.02 -1.26
CA GLN A 311 -19.74 9.23 -0.84
C GLN A 311 -18.47 9.39 -1.68
N ASN A 312 -18.32 10.54 -2.34
CA ASN A 312 -17.13 10.88 -3.09
C ASN A 312 -16.00 11.23 -2.12
N GLN A 313 -14.93 10.42 -2.13
CA GLN A 313 -13.77 10.56 -1.24
C GLN A 313 -12.66 11.44 -1.84
N ASN A 314 -12.92 12.10 -2.98
CA ASN A 314 -11.97 12.89 -3.73
C ASN A 314 -12.45 14.34 -3.89
N THR A 315 -12.85 14.96 -2.77
CA THR A 315 -13.12 16.40 -2.69
C THR A 315 -11.83 17.17 -2.41
N ASP A 316 -11.77 18.45 -2.77
CA ASP A 316 -10.61 19.33 -2.50
C ASP A 316 -10.19 19.28 -1.02
N GLU A 317 -11.14 19.46 -0.10
CA GLU A 317 -10.90 19.41 1.35
C GLU A 317 -10.30 18.07 1.80
N LEU A 318 -10.83 16.94 1.30
CA LEU A 318 -10.30 15.62 1.64
C LEU A 318 -8.91 15.38 1.04
N LEU A 319 -8.63 15.90 -0.17
CA LEU A 319 -7.31 15.80 -0.79
C LEU A 319 -6.28 16.63 -0.03
N VAL A 320 -6.63 17.84 0.43
CA VAL A 320 -5.78 18.65 1.34
C VAL A 320 -5.47 17.88 2.63
N SER A 321 -6.46 17.23 3.24
CA SER A 321 -6.25 16.39 4.44
C SER A 321 -5.30 15.22 4.14
N LYS A 322 -5.50 14.49 3.02
CA LYS A 322 -4.64 13.37 2.63
C LYS A 322 -3.18 13.80 2.42
N VAL A 323 -2.95 14.97 1.83
CA VAL A 323 -1.60 15.53 1.68
C VAL A 323 -0.99 15.83 3.05
N SER A 324 -1.75 16.44 3.96
CA SER A 324 -1.28 16.75 5.32
C SER A 324 -0.92 15.47 6.09
N GLU A 325 -1.78 14.46 6.06
CA GLU A 325 -1.54 13.16 6.71
C GLU A 325 -0.29 12.47 6.16
N ALA A 326 -0.17 12.38 4.82
CA ALA A 326 0.99 11.77 4.17
C ALA A 326 2.29 12.54 4.47
N GLN A 327 2.21 13.86 4.59
CA GLN A 327 3.36 14.71 4.93
C GLN A 327 3.85 14.45 6.37
N THR A 328 2.92 14.29 7.31
CA THR A 328 3.24 13.95 8.71
C THR A 328 3.82 12.54 8.84
N GLU A 329 3.24 11.57 8.13
CA GLU A 329 3.77 10.20 8.09
C GLU A 329 5.19 10.18 7.53
N PHE A 330 5.41 10.81 6.36
CA PHE A 330 6.73 10.87 5.73
C PHE A 330 7.76 11.53 6.65
N GLY A 331 7.42 12.63 7.31
CA GLY A 331 8.30 13.28 8.29
C GLY A 331 8.71 12.35 9.43
N SER A 332 7.75 11.59 9.97
CA SER A 332 8.00 10.63 11.06
C SER A 332 8.89 9.47 10.62
N VAL A 333 8.60 8.89 9.45
CA VAL A 333 9.36 7.76 8.89
C VAL A 333 10.77 8.19 8.48
N GLN A 334 10.94 9.41 7.96
CA GLN A 334 12.26 9.95 7.61
C GLN A 334 13.18 10.05 8.84
N VAL A 335 12.64 10.43 10.00
CA VAL A 335 13.42 10.45 11.26
C VAL A 335 13.85 9.03 11.63
N ILE A 336 12.94 8.05 11.60
CA ILE A 336 13.24 6.65 11.92
C ILE A 336 14.33 6.09 10.99
N TYR A 337 14.20 6.32 9.69
CA TYR A 337 15.20 5.87 8.70
C TYR A 337 16.59 6.45 9.02
N LYS A 338 16.69 7.74 9.32
CA LYS A 338 17.95 8.38 9.73
C LYS A 338 18.51 7.78 11.03
N THR A 339 17.66 7.50 12.02
CA THR A 339 18.07 6.82 13.25
C THR A 339 18.65 5.43 12.96
N ARG A 340 18.00 4.62 12.10
CA ARG A 340 18.50 3.29 11.75
C ARG A 340 19.82 3.32 10.98
N LEU A 341 20.04 4.34 10.14
CA LEU A 341 21.34 4.57 9.50
C LEU A 341 22.44 4.80 10.55
N THR A 342 22.19 5.63 11.56
CA THR A 342 23.13 5.89 12.65
C THR A 342 23.39 4.65 13.50
N GLU A 343 22.36 3.86 13.82
CA GLU A 343 22.51 2.61 14.56
C GLU A 343 23.36 1.59 13.80
N LYS A 344 23.15 1.42 12.49
CA LYS A 344 23.97 0.55 11.64
C LYS A 344 25.43 0.98 11.63
N SER A 345 25.67 2.29 11.43
CA SER A 345 27.03 2.84 11.49
C SER A 345 27.70 2.60 12.86
N THR A 346 26.94 2.70 13.95
CA THR A 346 27.45 2.48 15.31
C THR A 346 27.76 1.01 15.56
N ALA A 347 26.91 0.10 15.08
CA ALA A 347 27.13 -1.34 15.16
C ALA A 347 28.39 -1.76 14.39
N ASP A 348 28.59 -1.24 13.17
CA ASP A 348 29.78 -1.51 12.35
C ASP A 348 31.07 -1.03 13.01
N ALA A 349 31.04 0.18 13.58
CA ALA A 349 32.18 0.72 14.32
C ALA A 349 32.50 -0.13 15.58
N THR A 350 31.47 -0.66 16.23
CA THR A 350 31.63 -1.54 17.40
C THR A 350 32.21 -2.90 17.01
N LEU A 351 31.75 -3.49 15.90
CA LEU A 351 32.34 -4.71 15.35
C LEU A 351 33.80 -4.52 14.98
N SER A 352 34.13 -3.41 14.33
CA SER A 352 35.51 -3.07 13.96
C SER A 352 36.42 -2.97 15.19
N ARG A 353 35.96 -2.31 16.27
CA ARG A 353 36.69 -2.23 17.54
C ARG A 353 36.83 -3.59 18.23
N ALA A 354 35.78 -4.41 18.24
CA ALA A 354 35.82 -5.76 18.83
C ALA A 354 36.81 -6.67 18.11
N LYS A 355 36.86 -6.62 16.76
CA LYS A 355 37.84 -7.36 15.95
C LYS A 355 39.28 -6.92 16.21
N ALA A 356 39.50 -5.61 16.36
CA ALA A 356 40.81 -5.08 16.72
C ALA A 356 41.25 -5.53 18.12
N ALA A 357 40.34 -5.52 19.11
CA ALA A 357 40.63 -6.00 20.46
C ALA A 357 40.96 -7.51 20.49
N LEU A 358 40.23 -8.33 19.71
CA LEU A 358 40.53 -9.75 19.58
C LEU A 358 41.93 -9.99 18.97
N ALA A 359 42.32 -9.22 17.95
CA ALA A 359 43.64 -9.33 17.36
C ALA A 359 44.75 -9.01 18.37
N GLU A 360 44.58 -7.98 19.21
CA GLU A 360 45.55 -7.61 20.24
C GLU A 360 45.63 -8.64 21.38
N ALA A 361 44.49 -9.19 21.81
CA ALA A 361 44.45 -10.26 22.81
C ALA A 361 45.14 -11.53 22.30
N GLN A 362 44.92 -11.91 21.04
CA GLN A 362 45.58 -13.06 20.43
C GLN A 362 47.09 -12.86 20.33
N LYS A 363 47.52 -11.67 19.92
CA LYS A 363 48.95 -11.32 19.87
C LYS A 363 49.60 -11.41 21.25
N SER A 364 48.95 -10.87 22.28
CA SER A 364 49.44 -10.95 23.67
C SER A 364 49.59 -12.40 24.16
N LEU A 365 48.62 -13.26 23.83
CA LEU A 365 48.68 -14.69 24.13
C LEU A 365 49.85 -15.39 23.39
N ASP A 366 50.03 -15.09 22.11
CA ASP A 366 51.09 -15.67 21.28
C ASP A 366 52.48 -15.26 21.80
N ASP A 367 52.64 -14.02 22.25
CA ASP A 367 53.89 -13.52 22.82
C ASP A 367 54.21 -14.19 24.16
N LEU A 368 53.23 -14.33 25.07
CA LEU A 368 53.39 -15.08 26.33
C LEU A 368 53.76 -16.56 26.12
N LYS A 369 53.16 -17.21 25.11
CA LYS A 369 53.48 -18.61 24.76
C LYS A 369 54.91 -18.77 24.23
N LYS A 370 55.43 -17.79 23.49
CA LYS A 370 56.83 -17.79 23.02
C LYS A 370 57.83 -17.60 24.18
N GLU A 371 57.50 -16.79 25.17
CA GLU A 371 58.31 -16.58 26.37
C GLU A 371 58.40 -17.85 27.24
N GLN A 372 57.31 -18.61 27.37
CA GLN A 372 57.29 -19.92 28.03
C GLN A 372 58.09 -21.00 27.25
N GLY A 373 58.02 -20.97 25.92
CA GLY A 373 58.79 -21.87 25.04
C GLY A 373 60.30 -21.61 25.07
N SER A 374 60.72 -20.36 25.35
CA SER A 374 62.14 -19.99 25.45
C SER A 374 62.78 -20.34 26.80
N SER A 375 61.98 -20.69 27.82
CA SER A 375 62.44 -21.02 29.17
C SER A 375 62.47 -22.54 29.46
N SER A 376 62.12 -23.40 28.50
CA SER A 376 62.08 -24.87 28.63
C SER A 376 63.11 -25.62 27.78
N SER A 377 64.07 -24.93 27.17
CA SER A 377 65.17 -25.56 26.40
C SER A 377 66.31 -26.06 27.30
N SER A 378 66.05 -27.05 28.17
CA SER A 378 67.08 -28.03 28.50
C SER A 378 66.48 -29.40 28.87
N SER A 379 67.06 -30.43 28.26
CA SER A 379 66.88 -31.89 28.45
C SER A 379 65.82 -32.62 27.62
N THR A 380 66.36 -33.35 26.66
CA THR A 380 65.86 -34.45 25.81
C THR A 380 65.23 -35.61 26.60
N ASN A 381 64.18 -36.28 26.09
CA ASN A 381 64.32 -37.53 25.30
C ASN A 381 62.96 -38.07 24.77
N LYS A 382 63.04 -38.86 23.70
CA LYS A 382 61.96 -39.54 22.96
C LYS A 382 61.21 -40.59 23.79
N GLN A 383 59.87 -40.61 23.69
CA GLN A 383 59.07 -41.80 23.28
C GLN A 383 57.56 -41.48 23.21
N LYS A 384 56.90 -42.06 22.19
CA LYS A 384 55.47 -42.04 21.84
C LYS A 384 55.02 -43.52 21.78
N PRO A 385 53.73 -43.91 21.68
CA PRO A 385 52.44 -43.40 22.20
C PRO A 385 51.77 -44.43 23.15
N SER A 386 50.64 -44.08 23.78
CA SER A 386 49.41 -44.90 23.73
C SER A 386 48.34 -44.32 24.67
N SER A 387 47.21 -43.92 24.10
CA SER A 387 46.00 -43.46 24.77
C SER A 387 45.04 -44.62 25.02
N SER A 388 44.54 -44.77 26.25
CA SER A 388 43.42 -45.66 26.57
C SER A 388 42.55 -45.13 27.72
N ALA A 389 41.23 -45.11 27.43
CA ALA A 389 40.06 -45.21 28.33
C ALA A 389 39.72 -44.05 29.29
N SER A 390 38.47 -43.74 29.64
CA SER A 390 37.11 -43.88 29.08
C SER A 390 36.12 -43.25 30.08
N TYR A 391 34.91 -42.88 29.65
CA TYR A 391 33.64 -42.75 30.43
C TYR A 391 33.56 -41.60 31.47
N VAL A 392 32.43 -40.95 31.82
CA VAL A 392 30.96 -41.08 31.68
C VAL A 392 30.42 -39.61 31.73
N GLY A 393 29.60 -39.11 30.81
CA GLY A 393 28.13 -38.97 30.96
C GLY A 393 27.65 -37.93 31.98
N ALA A 394 27.02 -36.82 31.51
CA ALA A 394 25.98 -36.08 32.23
C ALA A 394 25.27 -35.02 31.35
N THR A 395 24.01 -35.32 31.04
CA THR A 395 22.84 -34.42 31.11
C THR A 395 22.81 -33.15 30.25
N THR A 396 22.07 -33.29 29.14
CA THR A 396 21.47 -32.20 28.37
C THR A 396 20.51 -31.37 29.22
N VAL A 397 20.82 -30.09 29.40
CA VAL A 397 19.83 -29.05 29.74
C VAL A 397 19.75 -28.12 28.54
N GLY A 398 18.55 -28.02 27.96
CA GLY A 398 18.29 -27.38 26.67
C GLY A 398 18.68 -25.90 26.63
N LYS A 399 19.44 -25.54 25.59
CA LYS A 399 19.58 -24.15 25.14
C LYS A 399 18.21 -23.63 24.69
N LYS A 400 17.77 -22.52 25.28
CA LYS A 400 16.69 -21.69 24.73
C LYS A 400 17.21 -21.07 23.43
N ASP A 401 16.58 -21.41 22.31
CA ASP A 401 16.96 -21.02 20.96
C ASP A 401 16.52 -19.57 20.69
N ASP A 402 17.47 -18.63 20.75
CA ASP A 402 17.28 -17.19 20.52
C ASP A 402 17.07 -16.81 19.03
N SER A 403 16.88 -17.81 18.16
CA SER A 403 16.61 -17.62 16.71
C SER A 403 15.13 -17.69 16.32
N LEU A 404 14.23 -17.96 17.28
CA LEU A 404 12.79 -18.09 17.05
C LEU A 404 12.04 -16.78 17.31
N LEU A 405 11.28 -16.31 16.31
CA LEU A 405 10.36 -15.19 16.42
C LEU A 405 8.93 -15.72 16.51
N ALA A 406 8.11 -15.11 17.36
CA ALA A 406 6.68 -15.39 17.44
C ALA A 406 5.95 -14.79 16.22
N VAL A 407 5.03 -15.55 15.63
CA VAL A 407 4.01 -15.05 14.71
C VAL A 407 2.72 -14.93 15.50
N TYR A 408 2.30 -13.70 15.73
CA TYR A 408 1.07 -13.38 16.44
C TYR A 408 -0.13 -13.38 15.51
N ARG A 409 -1.29 -13.81 16.02
CA ARG A 409 -2.57 -13.77 15.32
C ARG A 409 -3.53 -12.84 16.05
N MET A 410 -4.30 -12.11 15.27
CA MET A 410 -5.35 -11.22 15.77
C MET A 410 -6.57 -11.30 14.85
N TYR A 411 -7.74 -11.06 15.43
CA TYR A 411 -9.04 -11.19 14.76
C TYR A 411 -9.78 -9.85 14.74
N ASN A 412 -10.30 -9.45 13.57
CA ASN A 412 -11.19 -8.30 13.47
C ASN A 412 -12.65 -8.80 13.38
N PRO A 413 -13.52 -8.56 14.39
CA PRO A 413 -14.88 -9.06 14.38
C PRO A 413 -15.79 -8.37 13.34
N GLY A 414 -15.56 -7.08 13.05
CA GLY A 414 -16.35 -6.34 12.06
C GLY A 414 -16.06 -6.78 10.63
N LEU A 415 -14.79 -7.00 10.32
CA LEU A 415 -14.35 -7.49 9.02
C LEU A 415 -14.40 -9.01 8.92
N LYS A 416 -14.50 -9.75 10.04
CA LYS A 416 -14.39 -11.22 10.15
C LYS A 416 -13.13 -11.75 9.46
N VAL A 417 -11.96 -11.19 9.76
CA VAL A 417 -10.65 -11.57 9.18
C VAL A 417 -9.61 -11.78 10.26
N HIS A 418 -8.60 -12.59 9.95
CA HIS A 418 -7.41 -12.75 10.77
C HIS A 418 -6.21 -12.05 10.13
N LEU A 419 -5.31 -11.53 10.97
CA LEU A 419 -4.01 -11.01 10.57
C LEU A 419 -2.91 -11.74 11.33
N TYR A 420 -1.79 -12.00 10.64
CA TYR A 420 -0.62 -12.69 11.17
C TYR A 420 0.62 -11.81 11.01
N THR A 421 1.37 -11.62 12.09
CA THR A 421 2.54 -10.73 12.08
C THR A 421 3.61 -11.14 13.08
N THR A 422 4.88 -10.90 12.73
CA THR A 422 6.00 -10.94 13.68
C THR A 422 6.28 -9.58 14.31
N ASP A 423 5.64 -8.50 13.82
CA ASP A 423 5.82 -7.15 14.34
C ASP A 423 4.95 -6.96 15.58
N SER A 424 5.58 -6.94 16.77
CA SER A 424 4.89 -6.73 18.03
C SER A 424 4.24 -5.34 18.10
N ILE A 425 4.78 -4.34 17.39
CA ILE A 425 4.20 -2.99 17.35
C ILE A 425 2.91 -3.00 16.53
N GLU A 426 2.88 -3.70 15.38
CA GLU A 426 1.64 -3.88 14.60
C GLU A 426 0.57 -4.59 15.45
N TYR A 427 0.96 -5.65 16.17
CA TYR A 427 0.09 -6.39 17.08
C TYR A 427 -0.51 -5.52 18.19
N ASP A 428 0.30 -4.69 18.84
CA ASP A 428 -0.12 -3.83 19.95
C ASP A 428 -0.96 -2.63 19.47
N ILE A 429 -0.57 -1.98 18.37
CA ILE A 429 -1.31 -0.83 17.83
C ILE A 429 -2.71 -1.26 17.38
N LEU A 430 -2.84 -2.42 16.74
CA LEU A 430 -4.13 -2.88 16.23
C LEU A 430 -5.12 -3.24 17.36
N ALA A 431 -4.64 -3.56 18.56
CA ALA A 431 -5.47 -3.68 19.78
C ALA A 431 -6.30 -2.41 20.04
N THR A 432 -5.68 -1.25 19.82
CA THR A 432 -6.33 0.04 20.00
C THR A 432 -7.29 0.41 18.87
N ARG A 433 -7.34 -0.39 17.79
CA ARG A 433 -8.09 -0.14 16.56
C ARG A 433 -9.13 -1.22 16.26
N GLY A 434 -9.65 -1.87 17.31
CA GLY A 434 -10.74 -2.83 17.22
C GLY A 434 -10.35 -4.24 16.77
N TRP A 435 -9.05 -4.58 16.79
CA TRP A 435 -8.58 -5.96 16.61
C TRP A 435 -8.45 -6.67 17.95
N GLN A 436 -8.88 -7.93 17.99
CA GLN A 436 -8.78 -8.81 19.15
C GLN A 436 -7.51 -9.65 19.08
N GLN A 437 -6.67 -9.53 20.10
CA GLN A 437 -5.42 -10.26 20.26
C GLN A 437 -5.69 -11.73 20.58
N GLU A 438 -5.18 -12.66 19.76
CA GLU A 438 -5.31 -14.10 20.00
C GLU A 438 -3.99 -14.77 20.43
N GLY A 439 -2.90 -13.99 20.50
CA GLY A 439 -1.60 -14.45 20.98
C GLY A 439 -0.71 -15.07 19.91
N GLU A 440 0.31 -15.78 20.38
CA GLU A 440 1.25 -16.51 19.52
C GLU A 440 0.55 -17.69 18.84
N SER A 441 0.53 -17.68 17.51
CA SER A 441 0.02 -18.80 16.72
C SER A 441 1.10 -19.84 16.45
N TRP A 442 2.29 -19.43 16.03
CA TRP A 442 3.44 -20.33 15.80
C TRP A 442 4.75 -19.55 15.83
N LYS A 443 5.88 -20.25 15.68
CA LYS A 443 7.22 -19.65 15.64
C LYS A 443 7.85 -19.76 14.27
N THR A 444 8.49 -18.69 13.83
CA THR A 444 9.30 -18.60 12.62
C THR A 444 10.77 -18.44 13.00
N THR A 445 11.68 -18.72 12.06
CA THR A 445 13.09 -18.36 12.17
C THR A 445 13.40 -17.13 11.30
N LYS A 446 14.64 -16.63 11.38
CA LYS A 446 15.16 -15.61 10.44
C LYS A 446 15.62 -16.22 9.10
N SER A 447 15.69 -17.54 8.99
CA SER A 447 16.13 -18.31 7.82
C SER A 447 14.99 -19.12 7.18
N GLY A 448 15.17 -19.63 5.97
CA GLY A 448 14.17 -20.46 5.28
C GLY A 448 13.44 -19.76 4.14
N VAL A 449 12.42 -20.44 3.60
CA VAL A 449 11.70 -19.99 2.40
C VAL A 449 10.81 -18.80 2.76
N PRO A 450 10.87 -17.65 2.05
CA PRO A 450 10.02 -16.52 2.38
C PRO A 450 8.52 -16.84 2.26
N VAL A 451 7.75 -16.36 3.23
CA VAL A 451 6.29 -16.26 3.17
C VAL A 451 5.94 -14.79 2.95
N TYR A 452 5.38 -14.51 1.79
CA TYR A 452 4.99 -13.18 1.35
C TYR A 452 3.61 -12.81 1.86
N ARG A 453 3.42 -11.54 2.24
CA ARG A 453 2.12 -10.96 2.61
C ARG A 453 1.64 -10.01 1.51
N MET A 454 0.35 -10.07 1.22
CA MET A 454 -0.32 -9.17 0.28
C MET A 454 -1.61 -8.66 0.87
N TYR A 455 -1.98 -7.43 0.52
CA TYR A 455 -3.21 -6.78 0.96
C TYR A 455 -4.12 -6.46 -0.23
N ASN A 456 -5.41 -6.80 -0.14
CA ASN A 456 -6.40 -6.37 -1.13
C ASN A 456 -7.25 -5.24 -0.53
N PRO A 457 -7.16 -3.99 -1.03
CA PRO A 457 -7.88 -2.85 -0.46
C PRO A 457 -9.40 -2.92 -0.69
N GLY A 458 -9.86 -3.50 -1.80
CA GLY A 458 -11.28 -3.65 -2.10
C GLY A 458 -11.97 -4.69 -1.20
N LEU A 459 -11.29 -5.81 -0.94
CA LEU A 459 -11.78 -6.88 -0.07
C LEU A 459 -11.46 -6.66 1.41
N LYS A 460 -10.50 -5.78 1.73
CA LYS A 460 -9.95 -5.55 3.08
C LYS A 460 -9.43 -6.83 3.74
N VAL A 461 -8.74 -7.67 2.96
CA VAL A 461 -8.18 -8.96 3.41
C VAL A 461 -6.69 -9.05 3.12
N HIS A 462 -6.01 -9.89 3.90
CA HIS A 462 -4.61 -10.24 3.67
C HIS A 462 -4.48 -11.68 3.15
N LEU A 463 -3.47 -11.93 2.32
CA LEU A 463 -3.07 -13.24 1.84
C LEU A 463 -1.60 -13.50 2.20
N TYR A 464 -1.30 -14.76 2.53
CA TYR A 464 0.05 -15.23 2.83
C TYR A 464 0.39 -16.40 1.93
N THR A 465 1.53 -16.31 1.24
CA THR A 465 1.95 -17.37 0.31
C THR A 465 3.45 -17.56 0.26
N LYS A 466 3.89 -18.81 0.08
CA LYS A 466 5.27 -19.15 -0.28
C LYS A 466 5.48 -19.24 -1.79
N ASP A 467 4.40 -19.19 -2.56
CA ASP A 467 4.46 -19.28 -4.02
C ASP A 467 4.77 -17.90 -4.59
N VAL A 468 5.97 -17.76 -5.16
CA VAL A 468 6.41 -16.54 -5.82
C VAL A 468 5.50 -16.22 -7.01
N ASN A 469 5.01 -17.23 -7.75
CA ASN A 469 4.13 -17.00 -8.90
C ASN A 469 2.78 -16.42 -8.47
N GLU A 470 2.14 -16.97 -7.42
CA GLU A 470 0.93 -16.41 -6.82
C GLU A 470 1.15 -14.95 -6.37
N TYR A 471 2.28 -14.70 -5.70
CA TYR A 471 2.65 -13.34 -5.25
C TYR A 471 2.88 -12.35 -6.41
N GLN A 472 3.45 -12.80 -7.53
CA GLN A 472 3.64 -11.95 -8.71
C GLN A 472 2.32 -11.71 -9.45
N ILE A 473 1.55 -12.76 -9.74
CA ILE A 473 0.30 -12.66 -10.52
C ILE A 473 -0.75 -11.84 -9.78
N LEU A 474 -0.92 -12.04 -8.48
CA LEU A 474 -1.94 -11.29 -7.73
C LEU A 474 -1.64 -9.79 -7.70
N SER A 475 -0.36 -9.40 -7.79
CA SER A 475 0.01 -7.98 -7.83
C SER A 475 -0.45 -7.26 -9.09
N THR A 476 -0.77 -8.00 -10.16
CA THR A 476 -1.37 -7.45 -11.38
C THR A 476 -2.91 -7.50 -11.34
N HIS A 477 -3.51 -7.99 -10.24
CA HIS A 477 -4.94 -8.21 -10.07
C HIS A 477 -5.47 -7.55 -8.77
N GLY A 478 -5.03 -6.32 -8.49
CA GLY A 478 -5.56 -5.51 -7.39
C GLY A 478 -5.04 -5.85 -5.99
N TRP A 479 -4.04 -6.75 -5.87
CA TRP A 479 -3.36 -6.99 -4.59
C TRP A 479 -2.11 -6.13 -4.45
N GLN A 480 -1.96 -5.48 -3.30
CA GLN A 480 -0.78 -4.71 -2.91
C GLN A 480 0.25 -5.65 -2.27
N LYS A 481 1.49 -5.56 -2.74
CA LYS A 481 2.62 -6.31 -2.20
C LYS A 481 3.10 -5.65 -0.91
N GLU A 482 3.14 -6.41 0.19
CA GLU A 482 3.67 -5.94 1.47
C GLU A 482 5.04 -6.56 1.82
N GLY A 483 5.56 -7.43 0.96
CA GLY A 483 6.87 -8.04 1.13
C GLY A 483 6.85 -9.34 1.93
N ILE A 484 8.00 -9.67 2.53
CA ILE A 484 8.18 -10.90 3.30
C ILE A 484 7.70 -10.65 4.72
N SER A 485 6.71 -11.41 5.18
CA SER A 485 6.20 -11.30 6.54
C SER A 485 6.98 -12.17 7.52
N TYR A 486 7.34 -13.39 7.12
CA TYR A 486 8.17 -14.32 7.91
C TYR A 486 8.74 -15.44 7.02
N ARG A 487 9.40 -16.43 7.62
CA ARG A 487 10.07 -17.53 6.90
C ARG A 487 9.45 -18.89 7.23
N SER A 488 9.42 -19.76 6.23
CA SER A 488 9.01 -21.15 6.34
C SER A 488 10.24 -22.02 6.60
N GLU A 489 10.32 -22.59 7.80
CA GLU A 489 11.34 -23.53 8.23
C GLU A 489 10.81 -24.39 9.39
N GLY A 490 11.16 -25.67 9.43
CA GLY A 490 10.75 -26.58 10.52
C GLY A 490 9.80 -27.70 10.07
N THR A 491 9.10 -28.30 11.04
CA THR A 491 8.26 -29.50 10.84
C THR A 491 6.79 -29.29 11.20
N VAL A 492 6.43 -28.16 11.82
CA VAL A 492 5.04 -27.85 12.19
C VAL A 492 4.29 -27.38 10.94
N LYS A 493 3.31 -28.15 10.49
CA LYS A 493 2.52 -27.82 9.30
C LYS A 493 1.56 -26.66 9.60
N ILE A 494 1.58 -25.65 8.75
CA ILE A 494 0.55 -24.59 8.71
C ILE A 494 -0.37 -24.88 7.55
N TYR A 495 -1.65 -25.07 7.84
CA TYR A 495 -2.67 -25.37 6.86
C TYR A 495 -3.34 -24.09 6.38
N ARG A 496 -3.62 -24.01 5.07
CA ARG A 496 -4.41 -22.93 4.44
C ARG A 496 -5.77 -23.46 4.04
N MET A 497 -6.80 -22.65 4.27
CA MET A 497 -8.17 -22.94 3.85
C MET A 497 -8.84 -21.68 3.33
N TYR A 498 -9.81 -21.84 2.43
CA TYR A 498 -10.54 -20.76 1.78
C TYR A 498 -12.04 -20.91 1.96
N ASN A 499 -12.73 -19.84 2.38
CA ASN A 499 -14.18 -19.82 2.43
C ASN A 499 -14.73 -19.01 1.24
N PRO A 500 -15.46 -19.63 0.30
CA PRO A 500 -15.95 -18.96 -0.91
C PRO A 500 -17.04 -17.90 -0.63
N ASP A 501 -17.89 -18.13 0.38
CA ASP A 501 -18.97 -17.19 0.73
C ASP A 501 -18.41 -15.93 1.39
N LEU A 502 -17.41 -16.10 2.27
CA LEU A 502 -16.75 -15.00 2.97
C LEU A 502 -15.61 -14.37 2.15
N LYS A 503 -15.18 -15.04 1.07
CA LYS A 503 -14.02 -14.69 0.23
C LYS A 503 -12.73 -14.47 1.02
N LYS A 504 -12.42 -15.39 1.93
CA LYS A 504 -11.30 -15.25 2.90
C LYS A 504 -10.48 -16.50 3.06
N HIS A 505 -9.21 -16.29 3.36
CA HIS A 505 -8.28 -17.35 3.76
C HIS A 505 -8.11 -17.39 5.29
N LEU A 506 -7.87 -18.59 5.82
CA LEU A 506 -7.46 -18.82 7.20
C LEU A 506 -6.22 -19.70 7.23
N TYR A 507 -5.33 -19.43 8.19
CA TYR A 507 -4.09 -20.18 8.40
C TYR A 507 -4.05 -20.73 9.82
N THR A 508 -3.82 -22.03 9.98
CA THR A 508 -3.79 -22.66 11.30
C THR A 508 -2.76 -23.78 11.39
N LYS A 509 -2.13 -23.92 12.56
CA LYS A 509 -1.34 -25.10 12.90
C LYS A 509 -2.20 -26.24 13.47
N ASP A 510 -3.45 -25.95 13.87
CA ASP A 510 -4.33 -26.92 14.49
C ASP A 510 -5.02 -27.79 13.42
N ALA A 511 -4.61 -29.05 13.37
CA ALA A 511 -5.20 -30.04 12.46
C ALA A 511 -6.67 -30.33 12.78
N ASN A 512 -7.13 -30.11 14.02
CA ASN A 512 -8.52 -30.26 14.40
C ASN A 512 -9.37 -29.09 13.89
N GLU A 513 -8.93 -27.84 14.08
CA GLU A 513 -9.56 -26.66 13.46
C GLU A 513 -9.67 -26.83 11.94
N TYR A 514 -8.58 -27.28 11.29
CA TYR A 514 -8.55 -27.57 9.86
C TYR A 514 -9.60 -28.59 9.41
N LYS A 515 -9.79 -29.67 10.17
CA LYS A 515 -10.78 -30.72 9.86
C LYS A 515 -12.22 -30.28 10.14
N VAL A 516 -12.46 -29.60 11.27
CA VAL A 516 -13.81 -29.16 11.67
C VAL A 516 -14.33 -28.11 10.70
N LEU A 517 -13.50 -27.14 10.30
CA LEU A 517 -13.93 -26.07 9.40
C LEU A 517 -14.27 -26.58 7.98
N ALA A 518 -13.69 -27.70 7.54
CA ALA A 518 -14.08 -28.37 6.30
C ALA A 518 -15.55 -28.77 6.27
N THR A 519 -16.13 -29.09 7.44
CA THR A 519 -17.56 -29.40 7.59
C THR A 519 -18.45 -28.15 7.68
N ARG A 520 -17.85 -26.95 7.65
CA ARG A 520 -18.51 -25.66 7.90
C ARG A 520 -18.23 -24.64 6.79
N GLY A 521 -18.14 -25.12 5.55
CA GLY A 521 -18.02 -24.26 4.36
C GLY A 521 -16.61 -23.72 4.08
N TRP A 522 -15.56 -24.30 4.69
CA TRP A 522 -14.18 -23.97 4.34
C TRP A 522 -13.57 -25.04 3.43
N ASN A 523 -13.06 -24.61 2.29
CA ASN A 523 -12.32 -25.46 1.36
C ASN A 523 -10.89 -25.64 1.87
N GLN A 524 -10.48 -26.89 1.99
CA GLN A 524 -9.16 -27.30 2.42
C GLN A 524 -8.16 -27.18 1.25
N GLU A 525 -7.14 -26.32 1.39
CA GLU A 525 -6.13 -26.09 0.34
C GLU A 525 -4.77 -26.76 0.64
N GLY A 526 -4.67 -27.46 1.76
CA GLY A 526 -3.50 -28.23 2.15
C GLY A 526 -2.50 -27.48 3.02
N VAL A 527 -1.26 -27.96 3.01
CA VAL A 527 -0.16 -27.38 3.77
C VAL A 527 0.40 -26.19 3.00
N ALA A 528 0.27 -25.00 3.57
CA ALA A 528 0.78 -23.77 2.99
C ALA A 528 2.30 -23.68 3.15
N TRP A 529 2.80 -23.98 4.36
CA TRP A 529 4.23 -24.02 4.68
C TRP A 529 4.49 -24.75 6.01
N ASN A 530 5.78 -24.85 6.40
CA ASN A 530 6.19 -25.41 7.69
C ASN A 530 6.79 -24.33 8.61
N SER A 531 6.63 -24.53 9.91
CA SER A 531 7.09 -23.66 10.99
C SER A 531 7.87 -24.45 12.06
N LYS A 532 8.47 -23.73 13.02
CA LYS A 532 9.18 -24.31 14.17
C LYS A 532 8.28 -24.53 15.37
#